data_AF-A0A9C9YY17-F1
#
_entry.id   AF-A0A9C9YY17-F1
#
_cell.length_a   1.000
_cell.length_b   1.000
_cell.length_c   1.000
_cell.angle_alpha   90.00
_cell.angle_beta   90.00
_cell.angle_gamma   90.00
#
_symmetry.space_group_name_H-M   'P 1'
#
loop_
_entity.id
_entity.type
_entity.pdbx_description
1 polymer ?
#
loop_
_entity_poly.entity_id
_entity_poly.type
_entity_poly.pdbx_seq_one_letter_code
_entity_poly.pdbx_strand_id
1 'polypeptide(L)'
;MLSKSKAAHDMPDIQGAADTREIPIDKVGIKGIRHPVRIASRDGEDQHTVAEFNMYVNLPHHFKGTHMSRFVAILNEHEREITL
;
A
#
# COMPACT_ATOMS: atom_id res chain seq x y z
N MET A 1 5.76 24.89 46.86
CA MET A 1 4.99 23.67 46.56
C MET A 1 3.86 24.04 45.60
N LEU A 2 4.00 23.73 44.30
CA LEU A 2 2.88 23.75 43.35
C LEU A 2 2.85 22.40 42.65
N SER A 3 1.68 21.79 42.77
CA SER A 3 1.36 20.39 42.58
C SER A 3 1.01 20.10 41.11
N LYS A 4 1.64 19.04 40.58
CA LYS A 4 1.18 18.11 39.52
C LYS A 4 0.95 18.68 38.11
N SER A 5 1.89 18.38 37.22
CA SER A 5 1.56 18.11 35.81
C SER A 5 1.03 16.68 35.72
N LYS A 6 -0.23 16.56 35.30
CA LYS A 6 -0.99 15.32 35.15
C LYS A 6 -0.34 14.50 34.03
N ALA A 7 0.02 13.25 34.33
CA ALA A 7 0.60 12.31 33.38
C ALA A 7 -0.19 12.33 32.06
N ALA A 8 0.50 12.53 30.94
CA ALA A 8 -0.03 12.20 29.64
C ALA A 8 -0.54 10.76 29.73
N HIS A 9 -1.83 10.56 29.52
CA HIS A 9 -2.41 9.22 29.46
C HIS A 9 -1.72 8.53 28.30
N ASP A 10 -0.89 7.53 28.60
CA ASP A 10 -0.10 6.80 27.60
C ASP A 10 -1.08 6.15 26.62
N MET A 11 -1.10 6.63 25.38
CA MET A 11 -2.02 6.10 24.38
C MET A 11 -1.58 4.67 24.06
N PRO A 12 -2.44 3.65 24.27
CA PRO A 12 -2.05 2.28 24.01
C PRO A 12 -1.74 2.10 22.51
N ASP A 13 -0.67 1.36 22.21
CA ASP A 13 -0.35 0.97 20.84
C ASP A 13 -1.35 -0.06 20.31
N ILE A 14 -2.42 0.45 19.69
CA ILE A 14 -3.45 -0.38 19.07
C ILE A 14 -2.93 -1.07 17.81
N GLN A 15 -1.93 -0.51 17.12
CA GLN A 15 -1.44 -1.06 15.85
C GLN A 15 -0.48 -2.24 16.06
N GLY A 16 0.32 -2.21 17.13
CA GLY A 16 1.26 -3.28 17.49
C GLY A 16 0.60 -4.50 18.16
N ALA A 17 -0.60 -4.37 18.72
CA ALA A 17 -1.28 -5.49 19.36
C ALA A 17 -1.73 -6.57 18.35
N ALA A 18 -2.06 -7.78 18.79
CA ALA A 18 -2.70 -8.79 17.93
C ALA A 18 -4.12 -8.35 17.51
N ASP A 19 -4.58 -8.80 16.34
CA ASP A 19 -5.98 -8.65 15.93
C ASP A 19 -6.77 -9.90 16.34
N THR A 20 -7.72 -9.73 17.26
CA THR A 20 -8.53 -10.82 17.82
C THR A 20 -9.92 -10.92 17.20
N ARG A 21 -10.24 -10.08 16.20
CA ARG A 21 -11.57 -10.05 15.59
C ARG A 21 -11.80 -11.22 14.64
N GLU A 22 -10.72 -11.88 14.19
CA GLU A 22 -10.75 -12.99 13.24
C GLU A 22 -11.43 -12.63 11.89
N ILE A 23 -11.42 -11.35 11.52
CA ILE A 23 -12.00 -10.86 10.26
C ILE A 23 -10.87 -10.69 9.24
N PRO A 24 -10.76 -11.55 8.21
CA PRO A 24 -9.83 -11.32 7.12
C PRO A 24 -10.31 -10.17 6.23
N ILE A 25 -9.38 -9.53 5.51
CA ILE A 25 -9.72 -8.57 4.45
C ILE A 25 -9.40 -9.23 3.11
N ASP A 26 -10.43 -9.45 2.29
CA ASP A 26 -10.27 -10.09 0.99
C ASP A 26 -9.34 -9.31 0.07
N LYS A 27 -9.42 -7.97 0.07
CA LYS A 27 -8.55 -7.10 -0.74
C LYS A 27 -8.20 -5.82 0.01
N VAL A 28 -6.91 -5.62 0.26
CA VAL A 28 -6.34 -4.38 0.77
C VAL A 28 -5.16 -3.93 -0.09
N GLY A 29 -5.04 -2.62 -0.33
CA GLY A 29 -3.96 -2.07 -1.14
C GLY A 29 -4.27 -0.67 -1.65
N ILE A 30 -3.76 -0.35 -2.84
CA ILE A 30 -3.88 0.98 -3.46
C ILE A 30 -4.72 0.92 -4.74
N LYS A 31 -5.43 2.01 -5.04
CA LYS A 31 -6.32 2.13 -6.19
C LYS A 31 -6.08 3.48 -6.88
N GLY A 32 -6.23 3.53 -8.20
CA GLY A 32 -6.22 4.78 -8.96
C GLY A 32 -4.84 5.39 -9.12
N ILE A 33 -3.77 4.58 -9.11
CA ILE A 33 -2.41 5.08 -9.25
C ILE A 33 -2.05 5.21 -10.72
N ARG A 34 -1.73 6.43 -11.15
CA ARG A 34 -1.25 6.69 -12.51
C ARG A 34 0.26 6.48 -12.59
N HIS A 35 0.72 5.66 -13.54
CA HIS A 35 2.13 5.35 -13.73
C HIS A 35 2.49 5.20 -15.22
N PRO A 36 3.66 5.70 -15.68
CA PRO A 36 4.11 5.54 -17.07
C PRO A 36 4.34 4.07 -17.45
N VAL A 37 3.93 3.69 -18.67
CA VAL A 37 4.10 2.34 -19.21
C VAL A 37 4.52 2.39 -20.67
N ARG A 38 5.21 1.33 -21.11
CA ARG A 38 5.55 1.06 -22.50
C ARG A 38 4.81 -0.19 -22.95
N ILE A 39 4.00 -0.08 -23.99
CA ILE A 39 3.17 -1.19 -24.51
C ILE A 39 3.74 -1.63 -25.86
N ALA A 40 4.09 -2.90 -25.99
CA ALA A 40 4.55 -3.44 -27.27
C ALA A 40 3.38 -3.50 -28.27
N SER A 41 3.45 -2.73 -29.38
CA SER A 41 2.45 -2.82 -30.45
C SER A 41 2.73 -4.00 -31.38
N ARG A 42 1.66 -4.55 -31.96
CA ARG A 42 1.77 -5.58 -33.01
C ARG A 42 2.43 -5.07 -34.29
N ASP A 43 2.36 -3.76 -34.52
CA ASP A 43 2.92 -3.09 -35.69
C ASP A 43 4.43 -2.82 -35.57
N GLY A 44 5.05 -3.27 -34.46
CA GLY A 44 6.50 -3.21 -34.24
C GLY A 44 7.01 -1.93 -33.57
N GLU A 45 6.14 -0.95 -33.32
CA GLU A 45 6.49 0.26 -32.54
C GLU A 45 5.99 0.16 -31.10
N ASP A 46 6.84 0.55 -30.15
CA ASP A 46 6.44 0.66 -28.75
C ASP A 46 5.60 1.92 -28.52
N GLN A 47 4.51 1.78 -27.76
CA GLN A 47 3.64 2.90 -27.38
C GLN A 47 3.91 3.32 -25.94
N HIS A 48 4.30 4.58 -25.75
CA HIS A 48 4.49 5.18 -24.45
C HIS A 48 3.20 5.85 -23.98
N THR A 49 2.70 5.50 -22.80
CA THR A 49 1.44 6.06 -22.26
C THR A 49 1.43 6.05 -20.73
N VAL A 50 0.33 6.52 -20.13
CA VAL A 50 0.09 6.48 -18.69
C VAL A 50 -1.08 5.54 -18.40
N ALA A 51 -0.83 4.49 -17.62
CA ALA A 51 -1.85 3.55 -17.18
C ALA A 51 -2.31 3.85 -15.75
N GLU A 52 -3.51 3.40 -15.40
CA GLU A 52 -4.03 3.42 -14.04
C GLU A 52 -3.95 2.01 -13.42
N PHE A 53 -3.29 1.90 -12.28
CA PHE A 53 -3.04 0.66 -11.56
C PHE A 53 -3.89 0.56 -10.29
N ASN A 54 -4.43 -0.64 -10.08
CA ASN A 54 -5.06 -1.06 -8.85
C ASN A 54 -4.32 -2.30 -8.35
N MET A 55 -3.75 -2.24 -7.15
CA MET A 55 -2.91 -3.30 -6.61
C MET A 55 -3.42 -3.71 -5.24
N TYR A 56 -3.61 -5.01 -5.05
CA TYR A 56 -4.22 -5.56 -3.83
C TYR A 56 -3.52 -6.84 -3.39
N VAL A 57 -3.63 -7.12 -2.10
CA VAL A 57 -3.30 -8.41 -1.48
C VAL A 57 -4.45 -8.85 -0.59
N ASN A 58 -4.54 -10.15 -0.33
CA ASN A 58 -5.39 -10.68 0.73
C ASN A 58 -4.70 -10.37 2.08
N LEU A 59 -5.45 -9.91 3.07
CA LEU A 59 -4.96 -9.71 4.43
C LEU A 59 -5.52 -10.82 5.34
N PRO A 60 -4.69 -11.79 5.74
CA PRO A 60 -5.10 -12.77 6.74
C PRO A 60 -5.51 -12.07 8.04
N HIS A 61 -6.50 -12.64 8.74
CA HIS A 61 -7.09 -12.07 9.96
C HIS A 61 -6.10 -11.79 11.11
N HIS A 62 -4.93 -12.43 11.11
CA HIS A 62 -3.89 -12.22 12.12
C HIS A 62 -2.99 -11.00 11.82
N PHE A 63 -3.14 -10.36 10.66
CA PHE A 63 -2.46 -9.11 10.31
C PHE A 63 -3.43 -7.93 10.43
N LYS A 64 -2.97 -6.84 11.06
CA LYS A 64 -3.76 -5.61 11.22
C LYS A 64 -3.79 -4.71 9.99
N GLY A 65 -2.81 -4.85 9.10
CA GLY A 65 -2.70 -3.99 7.93
C GLY A 65 -1.60 -4.43 6.98
N THR A 66 -1.52 -3.71 5.86
CA THR A 66 -0.51 -3.90 4.82
C THR A 66 0.40 -2.67 4.74
N HIS A 67 1.61 -2.84 4.21
CA HIS A 67 2.53 -1.74 3.95
C HIS A 67 2.12 -1.01 2.67
N MET A 68 1.28 0.02 2.78
CA MET A 68 0.77 0.76 1.62
C MET A 68 1.88 1.36 0.72
N SER A 69 2.97 1.83 1.32
CA SER A 69 4.11 2.38 0.57
C SER A 69 4.88 1.33 -0.24
N ARG A 70 4.82 0.05 0.14
CA ARG A 70 5.49 -1.02 -0.62
C ARG A 70 4.89 -1.22 -2.00
N PHE A 71 3.58 -1.02 -2.18
CA PHE A 71 2.97 -1.10 -3.50
C PHE A 71 3.52 -0.05 -4.47
N VAL A 72 3.70 1.19 -3.99
CA VAL A 72 4.28 2.28 -4.78
C VAL A 72 5.78 2.05 -5.01
N ALA A 73 6.49 1.52 -4.01
CA ALA A 73 7.90 1.15 -4.17
C ALA A 73 8.07 0.12 -5.30
N ILE A 74 7.24 -0.94 -5.33
CA ILE A 74 7.26 -1.95 -6.39
C ILE A 74 7.02 -1.31 -7.77
N LEU A 75 6.05 -0.40 -7.90
CA LEU A 75 5.81 0.31 -9.17
C LEU A 75 7.04 1.11 -9.62
N ASN A 76 7.79 1.70 -8.69
CA ASN A 76 8.95 2.54 -9.00
C ASN A 76 10.29 1.78 -9.08
N GLU A 77 10.35 0.53 -8.61
CA GLU A 77 11.55 -0.31 -8.67
C GLU A 77 11.76 -0.94 -10.06
N HIS A 78 10.69 -1.10 -10.83
CA HIS A 78 10.79 -1.42 -12.26
C HIS A 78 11.28 -0.19 -13.05
N GLU A 79 11.81 -0.39 -14.26
CA GLU A 79 12.32 0.70 -15.10
C GLU A 79 11.36 1.90 -15.14
N ARG A 80 11.86 3.07 -15.55
CA ARG A 80 11.08 4.32 -15.64
C ARG A 80 9.72 4.16 -16.36
N GLU A 81 9.58 3.09 -17.13
CA GLU A 81 8.36 2.60 -17.76
C GLU A 81 8.19 1.09 -17.51
N ILE A 82 7.02 0.69 -17.00
CA ILE A 82 6.66 -0.73 -16.92
C ILE A 82 6.36 -1.21 -18.34
N THR A 83 7.03 -2.28 -18.79
CA THR A 83 6.77 -2.89 -20.11
C THR A 83 5.64 -3.90 -20.00
N LEU A 84 4.60 -3.74 -20.83
CA LEU A 84 3.42 -4.61 -20.90
C LEU A 84 3.26 -5.24 -22.28
#